data_AF-A0A1M5FAT0-F1
#
_entry.id   AF-A0A1M5FAT0-F1
#
_cell.length_a   1.000
_cell.length_b   1.000
_cell.length_c   1.000
_cell.angle_alpha   90.00
_cell.angle_beta   90.00
_cell.angle_gamma   90.00
#
_symmetry.space_group_name_H-M   'P 1'
#
loop_
_entity.id
_entity.type
_entity.pdbx_description
1 polymer ?
#
loop_
_entity_poly.entity_id
_entity_poly.type
_entity_poly.pdbx_seq_one_letter_code
_entity_poly.pdbx_strand_id
1 'polypeptide(L)'
;MKKLILIFTLIFLISCSSDDAITTDGFEPISEKYPFYDLDPAVATNYWELNYVIANGGENNEEEIIVQKGTLCDQAEESVCVKEFQELQPEFGFASGCLPGLCYLYLKHQVDSQNQLVDSKDKLLEFLGAINTKEEALLWARANDYYFQVERIDAGAIKTTGSNFELIVLKTVSYCTPVQSNRYHLKIKPSGDIKILKEEVFSRDENSCV
;
A
#
# COMPACT_ATOMS: atom_id res chain seq x y z
N MET A 1 -29.37 -71.02 16.36
CA MET A 1 -28.23 -70.14 16.72
C MET A 1 -27.60 -69.60 15.44
N LYS A 2 -27.12 -68.34 15.49
CA LYS A 2 -26.47 -67.51 14.45
C LYS A 2 -27.38 -66.50 13.74
N LYS A 3 -27.45 -65.31 14.34
CA LYS A 3 -27.90 -64.06 13.73
C LYS A 3 -26.77 -63.53 12.84
N LEU A 4 -27.05 -63.32 11.56
CA LEU A 4 -26.14 -62.66 10.62
C LEU A 4 -26.36 -61.15 10.77
N ILE A 5 -25.42 -60.46 11.42
CA ILE A 5 -25.44 -59.00 11.56
C ILE A 5 -24.74 -58.41 10.33
N LEU A 6 -25.51 -57.81 9.44
CA LEU A 6 -25.00 -57.03 8.32
C LEU A 6 -24.60 -55.65 8.85
N ILE A 7 -23.30 -55.39 8.98
CA ILE A 7 -22.77 -54.08 9.35
C ILE A 7 -22.76 -53.22 8.09
N PHE A 8 -23.66 -52.23 8.05
CA PHE A 8 -23.72 -51.21 7.02
C PHE A 8 -22.67 -50.14 7.36
N THR A 9 -21.49 -50.25 6.75
CA THR A 9 -20.42 -49.27 6.91
C THR A 9 -20.78 -48.01 6.13
N LEU A 10 -21.38 -47.05 6.83
CA LEU A 10 -21.68 -45.72 6.30
C LEU A 10 -20.36 -44.94 6.21
N ILE A 11 -19.75 -44.93 5.01
CA ILE A 11 -18.57 -44.12 4.71
C ILE A 11 -19.03 -42.67 4.64
N PHE A 12 -18.86 -41.93 5.75
CA PHE A 12 -18.94 -40.48 5.74
C PHE A 12 -17.77 -39.93 4.92
N LEU A 13 -18.03 -39.58 3.66
CA LEU A 13 -17.17 -38.69 2.90
C LEU A 13 -17.27 -37.31 3.53
N ILE A 14 -16.34 -37.00 4.45
CA ILE A 14 -16.11 -35.64 4.91
C ILE A 14 -15.53 -34.90 3.70
N SER A 15 -16.38 -34.16 2.99
CA SER A 15 -15.96 -33.18 2.00
C SER A 15 -15.18 -32.10 2.74
N CYS A 16 -13.87 -32.04 2.53
CA CYS A 16 -13.08 -30.86 2.88
C CYS A 16 -13.60 -29.71 2.00
N SER A 17 -14.41 -28.83 2.57
CA SER A 17 -14.82 -27.60 1.90
C SER A 17 -13.57 -26.74 1.68
N SER A 18 -13.20 -26.56 0.42
CA SER A 18 -12.13 -25.67 -0.04
C SER A 18 -12.49 -24.17 0.09
N ASP A 19 -13.20 -23.79 1.15
CA ASP A 19 -13.64 -22.41 1.41
C ASP A 19 -12.54 -21.54 2.05
N ASP A 20 -11.33 -22.09 2.20
CA ASP A 20 -10.20 -21.44 2.86
C ASP A 20 -9.27 -20.64 1.93
N ALA A 21 -9.65 -20.35 0.68
CA ALA A 21 -8.89 -19.43 -0.19
C ALA A 21 -9.30 -17.96 0.00
N ILE A 22 -8.40 -17.01 -0.28
CA ILE A 22 -8.77 -15.60 -0.50
C ILE A 22 -9.60 -15.50 -1.79
N THR A 23 -10.83 -14.96 -1.70
CA THR A 23 -11.69 -14.70 -2.85
C THR A 23 -11.60 -13.25 -3.29
N THR A 24 -11.75 -13.01 -4.60
CA THR A 24 -11.70 -11.67 -5.20
C THR A 24 -13.09 -11.17 -5.63
N ASP A 25 -14.16 -11.76 -5.08
CA ASP A 25 -15.53 -11.40 -5.43
C ASP A 25 -15.82 -9.95 -5.02
N GLY A 26 -16.28 -9.16 -5.99
CA GLY A 26 -16.59 -7.74 -5.82
C GLY A 26 -15.36 -6.84 -5.67
N PHE A 27 -14.14 -7.36 -5.86
CA PHE A 27 -12.95 -6.53 -5.95
C PHE A 27 -12.74 -6.02 -7.37
N GLU A 28 -12.11 -4.85 -7.46
CA GLU A 28 -11.63 -4.26 -8.71
C GLU A 28 -10.10 -4.38 -8.74
N PRO A 29 -9.49 -4.79 -9.88
CA PRO A 29 -8.03 -4.82 -10.00
C PRO A 29 -7.46 -3.40 -9.92
N ILE A 30 -6.27 -3.27 -9.35
CA ILE A 30 -5.52 -2.01 -9.37
C ILE A 30 -4.89 -1.86 -10.75
N SER A 31 -5.28 -0.84 -11.50
CA SER A 31 -4.95 -0.71 -12.92
C SER A 31 -3.65 0.03 -13.23
N GLU A 32 -3.08 0.73 -12.25
CA GLU A 32 -1.92 1.59 -12.45
C GLU A 32 -0.91 1.43 -11.32
N LYS A 33 0.37 1.72 -11.61
CA LYS A 33 1.46 1.65 -10.62
C LYS A 33 1.26 2.66 -9.48
N TYR A 34 0.71 3.83 -9.81
CA TYR A 34 0.56 4.95 -8.89
C TYR A 34 -0.84 5.60 -8.98
N PRO A 35 -1.88 4.92 -8.50
CA PRO A 35 -3.25 5.43 -8.53
C PRO A 35 -3.46 6.39 -7.34
N PHE A 36 -2.82 7.56 -7.36
CA PHE A 36 -2.83 8.50 -6.22
C PHE A 36 -3.40 9.89 -6.57
N TYR A 37 -4.24 9.97 -7.60
CA TYR A 37 -4.79 11.23 -8.12
C TYR A 37 -5.91 11.83 -7.26
N ASP A 38 -6.58 11.03 -6.44
CA ASP A 38 -7.71 11.44 -5.60
C ASP A 38 -7.43 11.28 -4.10
N LEU A 39 -6.44 12.04 -3.61
CA LEU A 39 -6.25 12.22 -2.18
C LEU A 39 -7.11 13.38 -1.68
N ASP A 40 -7.71 13.20 -0.49
CA ASP A 40 -8.53 14.16 0.24
C ASP A 40 -7.93 14.42 1.64
N PRO A 41 -6.74 15.04 1.70
CA PRO A 41 -6.02 15.20 2.96
C PRO A 41 -6.79 16.09 3.94
N ALA A 42 -6.77 15.71 5.22
CA ALA A 42 -7.36 16.52 6.29
C ALA A 42 -6.65 17.87 6.48
N VAL A 43 -5.39 17.97 6.08
CA VAL A 43 -4.65 19.24 6.06
C VAL A 43 -5.10 20.03 4.84
N ALA A 44 -5.69 21.20 5.06
CA ALA A 44 -6.02 22.13 3.98
C ALA A 44 -4.73 22.68 3.38
N THR A 45 -4.42 22.31 2.13
CA THR A 45 -3.20 22.75 1.45
C THR A 45 -3.52 23.51 0.16
N ASN A 46 -2.66 24.46 -0.18
CA ASN A 46 -2.73 25.17 -1.46
C ASN A 46 -2.10 24.36 -2.58
N TYR A 47 -1.10 23.55 -2.22
CA TYR A 47 -0.37 22.67 -3.11
C TYR A 47 0.13 21.46 -2.34
N TRP A 48 0.12 20.30 -2.98
CA TRP A 48 0.87 19.13 -2.55
C TRP A 48 1.36 18.33 -3.76
N GLU A 49 2.46 17.62 -3.58
CA GLU A 49 2.98 16.66 -4.55
C GLU A 49 3.48 15.40 -3.84
N LEU A 50 3.25 14.26 -4.46
CA LEU A 50 3.81 12.97 -4.08
C LEU A 50 4.97 12.66 -5.00
N ASN A 51 6.13 12.39 -4.41
CA ASN A 51 7.36 12.11 -5.13
C ASN A 51 7.79 10.66 -4.88
N TYR A 52 8.38 10.06 -5.91
CA TYR A 52 9.11 8.80 -5.81
C TYR A 52 10.59 9.06 -6.04
N VAL A 53 11.42 8.49 -5.18
CA VAL A 53 12.88 8.68 -5.23
C VAL A 53 13.57 7.34 -5.40
N ILE A 54 14.61 7.31 -6.23
CA ILE A 54 15.66 6.29 -6.22
C ILE A 54 16.96 6.96 -5.77
N ALA A 55 17.40 6.62 -4.57
CA ALA A 55 18.61 7.12 -3.96
C ALA A 55 19.84 6.42 -4.56
N ASN A 56 20.73 7.19 -5.15
CA ASN A 56 21.93 6.67 -5.83
C ASN A 56 23.20 6.80 -4.96
N GLY A 57 23.05 6.90 -3.64
CA GLY A 57 24.18 6.99 -2.70
C GLY A 57 24.96 8.30 -2.73
N GLY A 58 24.32 9.42 -3.11
CA GLY A 58 24.92 10.77 -3.18
C GLY A 58 23.88 11.85 -3.55
N GLU A 59 24.34 13.01 -4.03
CA GLU A 59 23.47 14.15 -4.42
C GLU A 59 22.64 13.92 -5.71
N ASN A 60 22.83 12.78 -6.40
CA ASN A 60 22.21 12.48 -7.68
C ASN A 60 21.03 11.51 -7.56
N ASN A 61 20.11 11.80 -6.64
CA ASN A 61 18.87 11.02 -6.52
C ASN A 61 18.00 11.23 -7.78
N GLU A 62 17.44 10.16 -8.31
CA GLU A 62 16.42 10.27 -9.34
C GLU A 62 15.08 10.49 -8.67
N GLU A 63 14.44 11.62 -8.93
CA GLU A 63 13.15 12.00 -8.37
C GLU A 63 12.11 12.13 -9.48
N GLU A 64 10.95 11.50 -9.26
CA GLU A 64 9.79 11.56 -10.15
C GLU A 64 8.60 12.11 -9.38
N ILE A 65 8.01 13.21 -9.87
CA ILE A 65 6.72 13.69 -9.38
C ILE A 65 5.65 12.71 -9.88
N ILE A 66 5.05 11.97 -8.97
CA ILE A 66 4.02 10.97 -9.27
C ILE A 66 2.68 11.65 -9.54
N VAL A 67 2.34 12.61 -8.69
CA VAL A 67 1.11 13.39 -8.77
C VAL A 67 1.31 14.70 -8.03
N GLN A 68 0.64 15.75 -8.49
CA GLN A 68 0.57 17.05 -7.85
C GLN A 68 -0.84 17.62 -7.95
N LYS A 69 -1.24 18.43 -6.98
CA LYS A 69 -2.55 19.09 -6.94
C LYS A 69 -2.41 20.49 -6.33
N GLY A 70 -3.12 21.45 -6.91
CA GLY A 70 -3.16 22.84 -6.43
C GLY A 70 -2.17 23.77 -7.13
N THR A 71 -1.87 24.91 -6.51
CA THR A 71 -1.00 25.97 -7.04
C THR A 71 0.05 26.34 -6.01
N LEU A 72 1.32 26.06 -6.35
CA LEU A 72 2.46 26.33 -5.48
C LEU A 72 2.69 27.86 -5.38
N CYS A 73 2.89 28.35 -4.15
CA CYS A 73 3.25 29.75 -3.86
C CYS A 73 2.21 30.80 -4.26
N ASP A 74 0.92 30.45 -4.30
CA ASP A 74 -0.18 31.38 -4.64
C ASP A 74 -0.23 32.64 -3.74
N GLN A 75 0.34 32.57 -2.53
CA GLN A 75 0.31 33.63 -1.50
C GLN A 75 1.71 34.09 -1.05
N ALA A 76 2.76 33.80 -1.82
CA ALA A 76 4.15 34.12 -1.46
C ALA A 76 4.92 34.79 -2.61
N GLU A 77 6.08 35.38 -2.30
CA GLU A 77 7.04 35.83 -3.32
C GLU A 77 7.54 34.62 -4.11
N GLU A 78 7.04 34.49 -5.35
CA GLU A 78 7.08 33.28 -6.18
C GLU A 78 8.49 32.68 -6.28
N SER A 79 9.51 33.51 -6.51
CA SER A 79 10.88 33.03 -6.74
C SER A 79 11.56 32.39 -5.52
N VAL A 80 11.32 32.90 -4.30
CA VAL A 80 11.95 32.38 -3.08
C VAL A 80 11.22 31.12 -2.65
N CYS A 81 9.89 31.19 -2.63
CA CYS A 81 9.03 30.10 -2.20
C CYS A 81 9.19 28.85 -3.08
N VAL A 82 9.22 29.01 -4.42
CA VAL A 82 9.42 27.88 -5.34
C VAL A 82 10.79 27.25 -5.13
N LYS A 83 11.84 28.07 -4.96
CA LYS A 83 13.19 27.56 -4.73
C LYS A 83 13.28 26.76 -3.43
N GLU A 84 12.76 27.31 -2.33
CA GLU A 84 12.73 26.63 -1.03
C GLU A 84 11.94 25.32 -1.10
N PHE A 85 10.84 25.29 -1.85
CA PHE A 85 10.03 24.08 -2.03
C PHE A 85 10.77 23.00 -2.85
N GLN A 86 11.49 23.41 -3.89
CA GLN A 86 12.28 22.49 -4.72
C GLN A 86 13.48 21.90 -3.97
N GLU A 87 14.14 22.69 -3.13
CA GLU A 87 15.27 22.25 -2.29
C GLU A 87 14.83 21.39 -1.09
N LEU A 88 13.52 21.32 -0.82
CA LEU A 88 12.98 20.54 0.29
C LEU A 88 12.97 19.05 -0.04
N GLN A 89 13.98 18.32 0.46
CA GLN A 89 14.11 16.88 0.27
C GLN A 89 14.36 16.18 1.61
N PRO A 90 13.73 15.02 1.86
CA PRO A 90 14.00 14.25 3.06
C PRO A 90 15.22 13.34 2.86
N GLU A 91 15.83 12.89 3.96
CA GLU A 91 16.88 11.87 3.91
C GLU A 91 16.32 10.49 3.52
N PHE A 92 15.12 10.18 4.02
CA PHE A 92 14.37 8.95 3.78
C PHE A 92 12.89 9.23 3.59
N GLY A 93 12.13 8.27 3.06
CA GLY A 93 10.69 8.37 2.90
C GLY A 93 9.93 7.17 3.46
N PHE A 94 8.62 7.14 3.23
CA PHE A 94 7.78 5.98 3.51
C PHE A 94 7.70 5.02 2.31
N ALA A 95 7.10 3.85 2.52
CA ALA A 95 7.00 2.80 1.50
C ALA A 95 8.38 2.41 0.91
N SER A 96 9.38 2.27 1.78
CA SER A 96 10.74 1.95 1.39
C SER A 96 10.80 0.62 0.64
N GLY A 97 11.52 0.62 -0.48
CA GLY A 97 11.77 -0.54 -1.33
C GLY A 97 13.19 -0.49 -1.88
N CYS A 98 13.46 -1.30 -2.90
CA CYS A 98 14.77 -1.41 -3.56
C CYS A 98 15.87 -1.67 -2.53
N LEU A 99 16.10 -2.94 -2.19
CA LEU A 99 17.06 -3.33 -1.17
C LEU A 99 18.42 -2.64 -1.41
N PRO A 100 19.01 -2.01 -0.38
CA PRO A 100 18.66 -2.05 1.06
C PRO A 100 17.65 -1.00 1.57
N GLY A 101 16.77 -0.45 0.73
CA GLY A 101 15.82 0.61 1.10
C GLY A 101 16.04 1.93 0.36
N LEU A 102 16.68 1.87 -0.80
CA LEU A 102 17.12 3.03 -1.57
C LEU A 102 16.02 3.65 -2.43
N CYS A 103 14.83 3.09 -2.48
CA CYS A 103 13.70 3.79 -3.09
C CYS A 103 12.58 4.01 -2.10
N TYR A 104 11.92 5.16 -2.18
CA TYR A 104 10.88 5.54 -1.23
C TYR A 104 9.93 6.57 -1.84
N LEU A 105 8.80 6.75 -1.18
CA LEU A 105 7.84 7.82 -1.45
C LEU A 105 7.93 8.88 -0.36
N TYR A 106 7.67 10.13 -0.72
CA TYR A 106 7.46 11.21 0.24
C TYR A 106 6.51 12.26 -0.35
N LEU A 107 5.84 13.04 0.49
CA LEU A 107 5.08 14.20 0.03
C LEU A 107 5.74 15.50 0.46
N LYS A 108 5.58 16.52 -0.38
CA LYS A 108 5.77 17.92 -0.01
C LYS A 108 4.41 18.59 -0.06
N HIS A 109 4.14 19.51 0.85
CA HIS A 109 2.94 20.32 0.77
C HIS A 109 3.18 21.73 1.30
N GLN A 110 2.26 22.63 0.94
CA GLN A 110 2.29 24.01 1.38
C GLN A 110 1.01 24.38 2.13
N VAL A 111 1.20 24.89 3.35
CA VAL A 111 0.15 25.42 4.23
C VAL A 111 0.59 26.79 4.72
N ASP A 112 -0.23 27.83 4.57
CA ASP A 112 0.05 29.19 5.05
C ASP A 112 1.46 29.71 4.67
N SER A 113 1.86 29.47 3.41
CA SER A 113 3.19 29.82 2.87
C SER A 113 4.38 29.13 3.55
N GLN A 114 4.15 28.05 4.29
CA GLN A 114 5.19 27.17 4.83
C GLN A 114 5.23 25.86 4.06
N ASN A 115 6.44 25.47 3.66
CA ASN A 115 6.70 24.22 2.97
C ASN A 115 6.98 23.12 4.01
N GLN A 116 6.33 21.97 3.88
CA GLN A 116 6.40 20.87 4.85
C GLN A 116 6.63 19.53 4.15
N LEU A 117 7.26 18.59 4.88
CA LEU A 117 7.59 17.24 4.44
C LEU A 117 6.78 16.18 5.15
N VAL A 118 6.29 15.23 4.37
CA VAL A 118 5.69 13.97 4.82
C VAL A 118 6.61 12.83 4.36
N ASP A 119 7.47 12.40 5.26
CA ASP A 119 8.60 11.49 5.00
C ASP A 119 8.48 10.15 5.75
N SER A 120 7.38 9.95 6.47
CA SER A 120 7.16 8.78 7.32
C SER A 120 5.68 8.41 7.33
N LYS A 121 5.37 7.16 7.67
CA LYS A 121 3.97 6.71 7.74
C LYS A 121 3.17 7.53 8.76
N ASP A 122 3.78 7.92 9.89
CA ASP A 122 3.05 8.63 10.94
C ASP A 122 2.66 10.04 10.46
N LYS A 123 3.59 10.76 9.80
CA LYS A 123 3.28 12.03 9.15
C LYS A 123 2.30 11.86 7.99
N LEU A 124 2.36 10.74 7.26
CA LEU A 124 1.40 10.46 6.19
C LEU A 124 -0.02 10.32 6.74
N LEU A 125 -0.20 9.59 7.84
CA LEU A 125 -1.50 9.46 8.48
C LEU A 125 -1.99 10.80 9.04
N GLU A 126 -1.08 11.64 9.57
CA GLU A 126 -1.43 13.01 10.00
C GLU A 126 -1.88 13.87 8.82
N PHE A 127 -1.17 13.81 7.69
CA PHE A 127 -1.50 14.55 6.46
C PHE A 127 -2.85 14.12 5.89
N LEU A 128 -3.08 12.81 5.76
CA LEU A 128 -4.33 12.26 5.24
C LEU A 128 -5.48 12.48 6.24
N GLY A 129 -5.21 12.37 7.53
CA GLY A 129 -6.23 12.29 8.57
C GLY A 129 -6.99 10.96 8.48
N ALA A 130 -8.26 11.01 8.06
CA ALA A 130 -9.05 9.81 7.88
C ALA A 130 -8.85 9.22 6.47
N ILE A 131 -8.69 7.90 6.37
CA ILE A 131 -8.63 7.19 5.09
C ILE A 131 -10.05 7.12 4.50
N ASN A 132 -10.34 7.98 3.53
CA ASN A 132 -11.66 8.21 2.95
C ASN A 132 -11.74 7.85 1.46
N THR A 133 -10.61 7.73 0.76
CA THR A 133 -10.56 7.34 -0.66
C THR A 133 -9.85 5.99 -0.88
N LYS A 134 -10.07 5.37 -2.04
CA LYS A 134 -9.40 4.11 -2.41
C LYS A 134 -7.89 4.34 -2.53
N GLU A 135 -7.52 5.48 -3.09
CA GLU A 135 -6.18 5.96 -3.38
C GLU A 135 -5.40 6.17 -2.07
N GLU A 136 -6.04 6.76 -1.05
CA GLU A 136 -5.50 6.87 0.30
C GLU A 136 -5.28 5.51 0.96
N ALA A 137 -6.23 4.59 0.81
CA ALA A 137 -6.10 3.23 1.34
C ALA A 137 -4.93 2.47 0.69
N LEU A 138 -4.72 2.66 -0.62
CA LEU A 138 -3.59 2.09 -1.36
C LEU A 138 -2.27 2.71 -0.92
N LEU A 139 -2.19 4.04 -0.80
CA LEU A 139 -1.00 4.75 -0.33
C LEU A 139 -0.65 4.34 1.12
N TRP A 140 -1.67 4.21 1.96
CA TRP A 140 -1.51 3.77 3.34
C TRP A 140 -1.02 2.32 3.44
N ALA A 141 -1.54 1.42 2.60
CA ALA A 141 -1.05 0.05 2.52
C ALA A 141 0.43 0.02 2.09
N ARG A 142 0.82 0.84 1.10
CA ARG A 142 2.22 1.00 0.65
C ARG A 142 3.13 1.49 1.77
N ALA A 143 2.69 2.46 2.56
CA ALA A 143 3.43 2.97 3.71
C ALA A 143 3.60 1.94 4.85
N ASN A 144 2.85 0.82 4.82
CA ASN A 144 2.94 -0.30 5.76
C ASN A 144 3.59 -1.56 5.14
N ASP A 145 4.43 -1.33 4.12
CA ASP A 145 5.22 -2.32 3.37
C ASP A 145 4.42 -3.36 2.57
N TYR A 146 3.12 -3.11 2.36
CA TYR A 146 2.36 -3.89 1.39
C TYR A 146 2.61 -3.37 -0.01
N TYR A 147 2.54 -4.24 -1.01
CA TYR A 147 2.62 -3.87 -2.41
C TYR A 147 1.56 -4.60 -3.22
N PHE A 148 1.33 -4.14 -4.44
CA PHE A 148 0.36 -4.74 -5.35
C PHE A 148 0.97 -4.93 -6.73
N GLN A 149 0.44 -5.90 -7.47
CA GLN A 149 0.73 -6.08 -8.88
C GLN A 149 -0.40 -5.47 -9.71
N VAL A 150 -0.02 -4.64 -10.67
CA VAL A 150 -0.94 -3.95 -11.58
C VAL A 150 -1.65 -4.97 -12.49
N GLU A 151 -2.95 -4.78 -12.71
CA GLU A 151 -3.80 -5.65 -13.54
C GLU A 151 -3.84 -7.13 -13.10
N ARG A 152 -3.52 -7.40 -11.82
CA ARG A 152 -3.49 -8.74 -11.23
C ARG A 152 -4.42 -8.78 -10.02
N ILE A 153 -5.69 -9.12 -10.26
CA ILE A 153 -6.72 -9.12 -9.21
C ILE A 153 -6.37 -10.03 -8.02
N ASP A 154 -5.59 -11.08 -8.27
CA ASP A 154 -5.11 -12.03 -7.27
C ASP A 154 -3.92 -11.53 -6.46
N ALA A 155 -3.32 -10.39 -6.80
CA ALA A 155 -2.12 -9.82 -6.18
C ALA A 155 -2.16 -8.28 -6.07
N GLY A 156 -3.32 -7.68 -6.33
CA GLY A 156 -3.49 -6.24 -6.46
C GLY A 156 -4.94 -5.89 -6.79
N ALA A 157 -5.77 -5.79 -5.75
CA ALA A 157 -7.17 -5.42 -5.92
C ALA A 157 -7.70 -4.64 -4.71
N ILE A 158 -8.75 -3.86 -4.91
CA ILE A 158 -9.37 -3.05 -3.88
C ILE A 158 -10.90 -3.11 -3.97
N LYS A 159 -11.56 -2.98 -2.83
CA LYS A 159 -13.02 -2.97 -2.70
C LYS A 159 -13.43 -2.02 -1.58
N THR A 160 -14.46 -1.20 -1.82
CA THR A 160 -15.08 -0.37 -0.77
C THR A 160 -16.10 -1.17 0.02
N THR A 161 -16.07 -1.09 1.35
CA THR A 161 -16.96 -1.83 2.26
C THR A 161 -17.53 -0.91 3.35
N GLY A 162 -18.61 -0.19 3.00
CA GLY A 162 -19.12 0.90 3.83
C GLY A 162 -18.08 2.01 3.92
N SER A 163 -17.68 2.40 5.13
CA SER A 163 -16.61 3.36 5.38
C SER A 163 -15.20 2.76 5.39
N ASN A 164 -15.04 1.46 5.12
CA ASN A 164 -13.74 0.80 5.14
C ASN A 164 -13.32 0.42 3.73
N PHE A 165 -12.05 0.09 3.57
CA PHE A 165 -11.51 -0.49 2.35
C PHE A 165 -11.02 -1.91 2.63
N GLU A 166 -11.24 -2.80 1.67
CA GLU A 166 -10.61 -4.11 1.66
C GLU A 166 -9.65 -4.20 0.50
N LEU A 167 -8.46 -4.76 0.72
CA LEU A 167 -7.40 -4.85 -0.27
C LEU A 167 -6.90 -6.29 -0.39
N ILE A 168 -6.60 -6.71 -1.61
CA ILE A 168 -5.77 -7.89 -1.90
C ILE A 168 -4.39 -7.38 -2.30
N VAL A 169 -3.40 -7.63 -1.43
CA VAL A 169 -2.03 -7.11 -1.57
C VAL A 169 -1.02 -8.17 -1.18
N LEU A 170 0.24 -7.93 -1.50
CA LEU A 170 1.37 -8.78 -1.19
C LEU A 170 2.28 -8.13 -0.14
N LYS A 171 3.01 -8.94 0.62
CA LYS A 171 4.16 -8.51 1.43
C LYS A 171 5.25 -9.56 1.37
N THR A 172 6.49 -9.13 1.18
CA THR A 172 7.65 -10.03 1.25
C THR A 172 7.91 -10.33 2.72
N VAL A 173 7.88 -11.60 3.09
CA VAL A 173 8.05 -12.07 4.48
C VAL A 173 9.39 -12.76 4.71
N SER A 174 10.08 -13.14 3.62
CA SER A 174 11.45 -13.65 3.65
C SER A 174 12.18 -13.20 2.38
N TYR A 175 13.40 -12.70 2.55
CA TYR A 175 14.26 -12.20 1.47
C TYR A 175 15.39 -13.17 1.12
N CYS A 176 15.46 -14.35 1.76
CA CYS A 176 16.49 -15.36 1.51
C CYS A 176 15.93 -16.76 1.71
N THR A 177 16.65 -17.79 1.29
CA THR A 177 16.15 -19.18 1.14
C THR A 177 15.15 -19.64 2.22
N PRO A 178 13.84 -19.66 1.92
CA PRO A 178 13.19 -19.25 0.65
C PRO A 178 12.83 -17.77 0.59
N VAL A 179 13.03 -17.13 -0.57
CA VAL A 179 12.37 -15.84 -0.84
C VAL A 179 10.88 -16.11 -0.87
N GLN A 180 10.12 -15.43 -0.02
CA GLN A 180 8.69 -15.70 0.14
C GLN A 180 7.91 -14.39 0.20
N SER A 181 6.85 -14.33 -0.58
CA SER A 181 5.80 -13.31 -0.45
C SER A 181 4.49 -13.96 -0.09
N ASN A 182 3.80 -13.36 0.87
CA ASN A 182 2.46 -13.74 1.25
C ASN A 182 1.47 -12.78 0.60
N ARG A 183 0.27 -13.29 0.31
CA ARG A 183 -0.90 -12.52 -0.10
C ARG A 183 -1.78 -12.30 1.12
N TYR A 184 -2.29 -11.08 1.23
CA TYR A 184 -3.12 -10.63 2.33
C TYR A 184 -4.45 -10.10 1.81
N HIS A 185 -5.52 -10.49 2.48
CA HIS A 185 -6.80 -9.78 2.44
C HIS A 185 -6.82 -8.85 3.65
N LEU A 186 -6.63 -7.56 3.39
CA LEU A 186 -6.63 -6.53 4.41
C LEU A 186 -8.00 -5.87 4.51
N LYS A 187 -8.31 -5.36 5.70
CA LYS A 187 -9.34 -4.35 5.95
C LYS A 187 -8.70 -3.12 6.56
N ILE A 188 -8.89 -1.97 5.93
CA ILE A 188 -8.41 -0.66 6.37
C ILE A 188 -9.60 0.17 6.83
N LYS A 189 -9.55 0.66 8.07
CA LYS A 189 -10.57 1.56 8.61
C LYS A 189 -10.23 3.04 8.31
N PRO A 190 -11.20 3.96 8.44
CA PRO A 190 -10.93 5.40 8.37
C PRO A 190 -9.83 5.87 9.32
N SER A 191 -9.64 5.23 10.48
CA SER A 191 -8.57 5.60 11.41
C SER A 191 -7.15 5.24 10.96
N GLY A 192 -7.00 4.53 9.84
CA GLY A 192 -5.73 3.92 9.43
C GLY A 192 -5.46 2.55 10.05
N ASP A 193 -6.36 2.01 10.89
CA ASP A 193 -6.19 0.65 11.42
C ASP A 193 -6.21 -0.37 10.28
N ILE A 194 -5.14 -1.16 10.15
CA ILE A 194 -5.06 -2.29 9.24
C ILE A 194 -5.36 -3.57 10.01
N LYS A 195 -6.42 -4.28 9.62
CA LYS A 195 -6.73 -5.63 10.09
C LYS A 195 -6.47 -6.64 8.97
N ILE A 196 -5.65 -7.65 9.24
CA ILE A 196 -5.51 -8.80 8.36
C ILE A 196 -6.76 -9.68 8.54
N LEU A 197 -7.55 -9.82 7.48
CA LEU A 197 -8.69 -10.73 7.44
C LEU A 197 -8.25 -12.15 7.08
N LYS A 198 -7.25 -12.25 6.19
CA LYS A 198 -6.69 -13.52 5.73
C LYS A 198 -5.27 -13.34 5.19
N GLU A 199 -4.49 -14.40 5.29
CA GLU A 199 -3.11 -14.48 4.83
C GLU A 199 -2.84 -15.88 4.26
N GLU A 200 -2.10 -15.94 3.17
CA GLU A 200 -1.65 -17.19 2.56
C GLU A 200 -0.34 -16.97 1.79
N VAL A 201 0.42 -18.05 1.56
CA VAL A 201 1.63 -17.99 0.75
C VAL A 201 1.25 -17.74 -0.71
N PHE A 202 1.81 -16.69 -1.31
CA PHE A 202 1.56 -16.35 -2.71
C PHE A 202 2.66 -16.87 -3.63
N SER A 203 3.91 -16.61 -3.26
CA SER A 203 5.08 -17.09 -3.97
C SER A 203 6.15 -17.52 -3.00
N ARG A 204 6.91 -18.54 -3.40
CA ARG A 204 7.99 -19.10 -2.61
C ARG A 204 9.04 -19.65 -3.57
N ASP A 205 10.26 -19.15 -3.45
CA ASP A 205 11.38 -19.56 -4.27
C ASP A 205 12.46 -20.18 -3.38
N GLU A 206 12.60 -21.49 -3.52
CA GLU A 206 13.60 -22.27 -2.80
C GLU A 206 14.97 -22.04 -3.45
N ASN A 207 15.97 -21.73 -2.63
CA ASN A 207 17.36 -21.47 -3.02
C ASN A 207 17.64 -20.07 -3.64
N SER A 208 16.78 -19.09 -3.38
CA SER A 208 17.00 -17.68 -3.80
C SER A 208 17.27 -16.75 -2.62
N CYS A 209 17.93 -15.62 -2.88
CA CYS A 209 18.17 -14.53 -1.94
C CYS A 209 18.19 -13.20 -2.70
N VAL A 210 17.58 -12.16 -2.13
CA VAL A 210 17.47 -10.80 -2.71
C VAL A 210 17.89 -9.74 -1.72
#